data_AF-A0A661ERV3-F1
#
_entry.id   AF-A0A661ERV3-F1
#
_cell.length_a   1.000
_cell.length_b   1.000
_cell.length_c   1.000
_cell.angle_alpha   90.00
_cell.angle_beta   90.00
_cell.angle_gamma   90.00
#
_symmetry.space_group_name_H-M   'P 1'
#
loop_
_entity.id
_entity.type
_entity.pdbx_description
1 polymer ?
#
loop_
_entity_poly.entity_id
_entity_poly.type
_entity_poly.pdbx_seq_one_letter_code
_entity_poly.pdbx_strand_id
1 'polypeptide(L)'
;MSFFGHKYAKKVMDPFWKRAEALGLDDNPYRAGYAQLVCVSETDEQAEKDYAEHAMYFFAKCMHIARRFVEAPGYRTVASLKAGLRSQLDGSAKFGSELVGEGLGWKDFVERGYIIAGSPDTVAEKLNEAAQELHVGNIVLINQVGSMPRELLMKNLQMFAEEVMPKLRDTWPQYDPSDYWPSGFADSYSTPDSPKST
;
A
#
# COMPACT_ATOMS: atom_id res chain seq x y z
N MET A 1 6.01 5.89 1.88
CA MET A 1 5.17 5.48 3.03
C MET A 1 4.63 4.08 2.83
N SER A 2 3.86 3.84 1.77
CA SER A 2 3.25 2.53 1.44
C SER A 2 4.24 1.41 1.08
N PHE A 3 5.25 1.69 0.26
CA PHE A 3 6.21 0.65 -0.19
C PHE A 3 7.18 0.13 0.90
N PHE A 4 7.07 0.63 2.14
CA PHE A 4 7.84 0.17 3.30
C PHE A 4 6.96 -0.50 4.36
N GLY A 5 5.74 -0.85 3.98
CA GLY A 5 4.79 -1.58 4.80
C GLY A 5 4.10 -0.77 5.90
N HIS A 6 3.05 -1.36 6.44
CA HIS A 6 2.16 -0.74 7.42
C HIS A 6 2.91 -0.40 8.72
N LYS A 7 3.88 -1.21 9.14
CA LYS A 7 4.73 -0.94 10.32
C LYS A 7 5.47 0.40 10.21
N TYR A 8 6.01 0.72 9.03
CA TYR A 8 6.62 2.02 8.78
C TYR A 8 5.57 3.12 8.66
N ALA A 9 4.47 2.84 7.96
CA ALA A 9 3.38 3.79 7.78
C ALA A 9 2.77 4.26 9.11
N LYS A 10 2.76 3.41 10.14
CA LYS A 10 2.30 3.75 11.50
C LYS A 10 3.04 4.95 12.09
N LYS A 11 4.35 5.09 11.84
CA LYS A 11 5.14 6.24 12.31
C LYS A 11 4.65 7.57 11.73
N VAL A 12 3.97 7.53 10.59
CA VAL A 12 3.39 8.71 9.95
C VAL A 12 1.90 8.85 10.25
N MET A 13 1.18 7.73 10.39
CA MET A 13 -0.24 7.74 10.69
C MET A 13 -0.54 8.12 12.15
N ASP A 14 0.29 7.73 13.12
CA ASP A 14 0.13 8.12 14.53
C ASP A 14 0.11 9.66 14.72
N PRO A 15 1.05 10.45 14.15
CA PRO A 15 0.97 11.92 14.18
C PRO A 15 -0.27 12.50 13.50
N PHE A 16 -0.75 11.86 12.43
CA PHE A 16 -1.97 12.30 11.73
C PHE A 16 -3.18 12.22 12.65
N TRP A 17 -3.39 11.08 13.31
CA TRP A 17 -4.48 10.89 14.25
C TRP A 17 -4.39 11.79 15.47
N LYS A 18 -3.20 11.95 16.06
CA LYS A 18 -2.96 12.94 17.13
C LYS A 18 -3.32 14.35 16.72
N ARG A 19 -3.06 14.72 15.45
CA ARG A 19 -3.41 16.04 14.94
C ARG A 19 -4.92 16.18 14.71
N ALA A 20 -5.60 15.15 14.25
CA ALA A 20 -7.05 15.13 14.09
C ALA A 20 -7.76 15.31 15.46
N GLU A 21 -7.33 14.55 16.47
CA GLU A 21 -7.81 14.67 17.85
C GLU A 21 -7.57 16.07 18.42
N ALA A 22 -6.36 16.62 18.27
CA ALA A 22 -6.04 17.97 18.74
C ALA A 22 -6.83 19.09 18.05
N LEU A 23 -7.45 18.80 16.91
CA LEU A 23 -8.36 19.70 16.18
C LEU A 23 -9.84 19.47 16.54
N GLY A 24 -10.14 18.50 17.42
CA GLY A 24 -11.51 18.13 17.78
C GLY A 24 -12.28 17.47 16.64
N LEU A 25 -11.58 16.84 15.71
CA LEU A 25 -12.21 16.10 14.61
C LEU A 25 -12.52 14.66 15.06
N ASP A 26 -13.46 14.02 14.37
CA ASP A 26 -13.83 12.62 14.61
C ASP A 26 -12.67 11.65 14.30
N ASP A 27 -12.80 10.44 14.83
CA ASP A 27 -11.88 9.33 14.64
C ASP A 27 -12.36 8.35 13.56
N ASN A 28 -13.20 8.78 12.62
CA ASN A 28 -13.69 7.89 11.57
C ASN A 28 -12.52 7.41 10.69
N PRO A 29 -12.26 6.09 10.63
CA PRO A 29 -11.10 5.52 9.94
C PRO A 29 -11.13 5.80 8.43
N TYR A 30 -12.30 6.03 7.82
CA TYR A 30 -12.44 6.33 6.39
C TYR A 30 -11.82 7.67 5.98
N ARG A 31 -11.47 8.54 6.93
CA ARG A 31 -10.72 9.78 6.69
C ARG A 31 -9.33 9.55 6.09
N ALA A 32 -8.71 8.42 6.38
CA ALA A 32 -7.36 8.10 5.96
C ALA A 32 -7.32 6.89 5.04
N GLY A 33 -6.35 6.93 4.12
CA GLY A 33 -6.10 5.87 3.16
C GLY A 33 -4.67 5.34 3.26
N TYR A 34 -4.51 4.05 3.03
CA TYR A 34 -3.20 3.39 2.96
C TYR A 34 -3.05 2.62 1.65
N ALA A 35 -1.98 2.91 0.90
CA ALA A 35 -1.69 2.16 -0.32
C ALA A 35 -0.86 0.92 -0.01
N GLN A 36 -1.16 -0.22 -0.63
CA GLN A 36 -0.48 -1.49 -0.34
C GLN A 36 -0.30 -2.33 -1.61
N LEU A 37 0.91 -2.91 -1.76
CA LEU A 37 1.18 -3.95 -2.75
C LEU A 37 0.52 -5.25 -2.27
N VAL A 38 -0.39 -5.79 -3.07
CA VAL A 38 -1.17 -6.99 -2.74
C VAL A 38 -1.05 -8.03 -3.84
N CYS A 39 -0.63 -9.25 -3.49
CA CYS A 39 -0.45 -10.36 -4.42
C CYS A 39 -1.11 -11.64 -3.88
N VAL A 40 -2.19 -12.09 -4.52
CA VAL A 40 -2.98 -13.24 -4.09
C VAL A 40 -2.69 -14.44 -4.99
N SER A 41 -2.38 -15.58 -4.38
CA SER A 41 -2.25 -16.87 -5.07
C SER A 41 -2.98 -17.96 -4.27
N GLU A 42 -3.03 -19.18 -4.77
CA GLU A 42 -3.78 -20.27 -4.14
C GLU A 42 -3.24 -20.64 -2.75
N THR A 43 -1.92 -20.54 -2.55
CA THR A 43 -1.25 -20.76 -1.27
C THR A 43 -0.13 -19.75 -1.06
N ASP A 44 0.38 -19.65 0.18
CA ASP A 44 1.51 -18.78 0.53
C ASP A 44 2.78 -19.15 -0.26
N GLU A 45 3.05 -20.45 -0.43
CA GLU A 45 4.19 -20.93 -1.22
C GLU A 45 4.02 -20.66 -2.71
N GLN A 46 2.78 -20.73 -3.23
CA GLN A 46 2.54 -20.42 -4.64
C GLN A 46 2.68 -18.92 -4.90
N ALA A 47 2.31 -18.06 -3.94
CA ALA A 47 2.53 -16.63 -4.05
C ALA A 47 4.02 -16.28 -4.16
N GLU A 48 4.91 -16.96 -3.42
CA GLU A 48 6.37 -16.79 -3.59
C GLU A 48 6.81 -17.13 -5.02
N LYS A 49 6.36 -18.27 -5.56
CA LYS A 49 6.72 -18.69 -6.93
C LYS A 49 6.20 -17.73 -7.99
N ASP A 50 4.96 -17.26 -7.84
CA ASP A 50 4.29 -16.41 -8.81
C ASP A 50 4.86 -14.98 -8.81
N TYR A 51 5.18 -14.42 -7.64
CA TYR A 51 5.42 -12.99 -7.50
C TYR A 51 6.85 -12.59 -7.11
N ALA A 52 7.68 -13.51 -6.61
CA ALA A 52 9.00 -13.13 -6.07
C ALA A 52 9.88 -12.46 -7.11
N GLU A 53 9.97 -12.99 -8.34
CA GLU A 53 10.78 -12.37 -9.40
C GLU A 53 10.35 -10.93 -9.70
N HIS A 54 9.04 -10.70 -9.78
CA HIS A 54 8.47 -9.39 -10.11
C HIS A 54 8.64 -8.37 -8.97
N ALA A 55 8.47 -8.82 -7.73
CA ALA A 55 8.75 -8.03 -6.54
C ALA A 55 10.24 -7.65 -6.47
N MET A 56 11.14 -8.61 -6.67
CA MET A 56 12.58 -8.37 -6.68
C MET A 56 12.96 -7.39 -7.79
N TYR A 57 12.40 -7.53 -8.99
CA TYR A 57 12.59 -6.56 -10.08
C TYR A 57 12.15 -5.15 -9.69
N PHE A 58 10.96 -5.02 -9.08
CA PHE A 58 10.43 -3.72 -8.65
C PHE A 58 11.36 -3.03 -7.64
N PHE A 59 11.74 -3.71 -6.56
CA PHE A 59 12.62 -3.13 -5.55
C PHE A 59 14.03 -2.89 -6.10
N ALA A 60 14.57 -3.78 -6.92
CA ALA A 60 15.93 -3.64 -7.45
C ALA A 60 16.07 -2.57 -8.54
N LYS A 61 15.05 -2.41 -9.41
CA LYS A 61 15.16 -1.62 -10.64
C LYS A 61 14.19 -0.43 -10.70
N CYS A 62 12.94 -0.59 -10.27
CA CYS A 62 11.93 0.47 -10.38
C CYS A 62 12.05 1.52 -9.27
N MET A 63 12.57 1.14 -8.10
CA MET A 63 12.76 2.03 -6.94
C MET A 63 14.13 2.73 -6.94
N HIS A 64 14.65 3.10 -8.11
CA HIS A 64 15.90 3.85 -8.22
C HIS A 64 15.63 5.36 -8.22
N ILE A 65 15.94 6.03 -7.10
CA ILE A 65 15.88 7.49 -6.98
C ILE A 65 17.31 8.01 -6.79
N ALA A 66 17.77 8.87 -7.69
CA ALA A 66 19.07 9.51 -7.49
C ALA A 66 19.07 10.33 -6.20
N ARG A 67 20.10 10.22 -5.36
CA ARG A 67 20.14 10.80 -4.00
C ARG A 67 19.74 12.28 -3.91
N ARG A 68 20.09 13.07 -4.92
CA ARG A 68 19.73 14.49 -5.02
C ARG A 68 18.22 14.78 -5.16
N PHE A 69 17.44 13.76 -5.53
CA PHE A 69 15.98 13.83 -5.72
C PHE A 69 15.21 13.06 -4.64
N VAL A 70 15.89 12.46 -3.67
CA VAL A 70 15.22 11.77 -2.54
C VAL A 70 14.38 12.78 -1.74
N GLU A 71 14.79 14.04 -1.72
CA GLU A 71 14.06 15.10 -1.04
C GLU A 71 13.60 16.18 -2.03
N ALA A 72 12.29 16.45 -2.04
CA ALA A 72 11.72 17.53 -2.82
C ALA A 72 12.08 18.89 -2.18
N PRO A 73 12.61 19.86 -2.94
CA PRO A 73 12.98 21.16 -2.39
C PRO A 73 11.72 21.95 -1.99
N GLY A 74 11.77 22.59 -0.82
CA GLY A 74 10.88 23.70 -0.45
C GLY A 74 9.56 23.37 0.28
N TYR A 75 9.16 22.10 0.42
CA TYR A 75 7.82 21.73 0.93
C TYR A 75 7.78 21.32 2.40
N ARG A 76 8.88 21.47 3.15
CA ARG A 76 8.96 21.01 4.55
C ARG A 76 9.37 22.13 5.49
N THR A 77 8.71 22.17 6.64
CA THR A 77 9.14 23.02 7.75
C THR A 77 10.50 22.56 8.28
N VAL A 78 11.22 23.45 8.97
CA VAL A 78 12.50 23.10 9.64
C VAL A 78 12.31 21.94 10.62
N ALA A 79 11.17 21.87 11.32
CA ALA A 79 10.85 20.77 12.23
C ALA A 79 10.70 19.43 11.47
N SER A 80 9.97 19.42 10.36
CA SER A 80 9.81 18.24 9.50
C SER A 80 11.15 17.79 8.89
N LEU A 81 12.00 18.74 8.49
CA LEU A 81 13.36 18.44 8.02
C LEU A 81 14.19 17.76 9.10
N LYS A 82 14.21 18.31 10.33
CA LYS A 82 14.94 17.70 11.45
C LYS A 82 14.44 16.30 11.79
N ALA A 83 13.12 16.06 11.71
CA ALA A 83 12.54 14.75 11.95
C ALA A 83 12.96 13.73 10.87
N GLY A 84 12.91 14.11 9.58
CA GLY A 84 13.30 13.24 8.46
C GLY A 84 14.81 13.02 8.33
N LEU A 85 15.63 13.99 8.74
CA LEU A 85 17.09 13.86 8.71
C LEU A 85 17.58 12.75 9.65
N ARG A 86 16.88 12.51 10.77
CA ARG A 86 17.23 11.43 11.72
C ARG A 86 17.17 10.06 11.07
N SER A 87 16.10 9.75 10.33
CA SER A 87 15.97 8.47 9.60
C SER A 87 16.93 8.32 8.42
N GLN A 88 17.46 9.43 7.89
CA GLN A 88 18.51 9.40 6.86
C GLN A 88 19.91 9.25 7.45
N LEU A 89 20.14 9.77 8.66
CA LEU A 89 21.42 9.71 9.36
C LEU A 89 21.65 8.40 10.11
N ASP A 90 20.59 7.74 10.59
CA ASP A 90 20.66 6.43 11.25
C ASP A 90 20.72 5.24 10.27
N GLY A 91 20.63 5.51 8.96
CA GLY A 91 20.68 4.50 7.91
C GLY A 91 19.41 3.66 7.78
N SER A 92 18.30 4.03 8.43
CA SER A 92 17.02 3.30 8.33
C SER A 92 16.27 3.59 7.02
N ALA A 93 16.56 4.71 6.36
CA ALA A 93 15.97 5.09 5.08
C ALA A 93 16.78 4.53 3.89
N LYS A 94 16.79 3.20 3.73
CA LYS A 94 17.35 2.54 2.54
C LYS A 94 16.27 2.32 1.50
N PHE A 95 16.59 2.60 0.24
CA PHE A 95 15.62 2.60 -0.86
C PHE A 95 16.07 1.68 -1.98
N GLY A 96 15.10 0.98 -2.56
CA GLY A 96 15.27 0.25 -3.81
C GLY A 96 16.47 -0.71 -3.84
N SER A 97 17.42 -0.45 -4.74
CA SER A 97 18.58 -1.32 -4.98
C SER A 97 19.47 -1.52 -3.75
N GLU A 98 19.46 -0.60 -2.78
CA GLU A 98 20.22 -0.77 -1.53
C GLU A 98 19.62 -1.86 -0.64
N LEU A 99 18.28 -2.00 -0.62
CA LEU A 99 17.62 -3.09 0.13
C LEU A 99 17.98 -4.44 -0.47
N VAL A 100 17.94 -4.55 -1.80
CA VAL A 100 18.29 -5.79 -2.51
C VAL A 100 19.80 -6.08 -2.41
N GLY A 101 20.65 -5.05 -2.45
CA GLY A 101 22.09 -5.18 -2.28
C GLY A 101 22.52 -5.68 -0.90
N GLU A 102 21.67 -5.53 0.11
CA GLU A 102 21.87 -6.08 1.46
C GLU A 102 21.36 -7.52 1.62
N GLY A 103 20.87 -8.12 0.54
CA GLY A 103 20.39 -9.50 0.52
C GLY A 103 18.97 -9.69 1.02
N LEU A 104 18.17 -8.62 1.17
CA LEU A 104 16.74 -8.78 1.45
C LEU A 104 16.08 -9.54 0.29
N GLY A 105 15.37 -10.61 0.64
CA GLY A 105 14.64 -11.45 -0.31
C GLY A 105 13.13 -11.29 -0.19
N TRP A 106 12.40 -12.16 -0.89
CA TRP A 106 10.94 -12.25 -0.84
C TRP A 106 10.41 -12.32 0.59
N LYS A 107 10.94 -13.24 1.41
CA LYS A 107 10.52 -13.45 2.80
C LYS A 107 10.65 -12.18 3.63
N ASP A 108 11.77 -11.45 3.51
CA ASP A 108 11.95 -10.17 4.18
C ASP A 108 10.89 -9.15 3.78
N PHE A 109 10.55 -9.06 2.49
CA PHE A 109 9.54 -8.13 2.01
C PHE A 109 8.15 -8.45 2.53
N VAL A 110 7.80 -9.73 2.65
CA VAL A 110 6.52 -10.15 3.25
C VAL A 110 6.50 -9.92 4.76
N GLU A 111 7.54 -10.35 5.50
CA GLU A 111 7.61 -10.23 6.97
C GLU A 111 7.65 -8.77 7.46
N ARG A 112 8.32 -7.90 6.69
CA ARG A 112 8.34 -6.45 6.94
C ARG A 112 7.06 -5.74 6.50
N GLY A 113 6.17 -6.45 5.79
CA GLY A 113 4.88 -5.95 5.32
C GLY A 113 4.99 -5.04 4.10
N TYR A 114 6.11 -5.04 3.39
CA TYR A 114 6.31 -4.22 2.18
C TYR A 114 5.38 -4.69 1.06
N ILE A 115 5.17 -6.01 1.00
CA ILE A 115 4.16 -6.67 0.18
C ILE A 115 3.29 -7.51 1.13
N ILE A 116 1.99 -7.49 0.90
CA ILE A 116 1.07 -8.47 1.49
C ILE A 116 0.80 -9.50 0.40
N ALA A 117 1.30 -10.71 0.59
CA ALA A 117 1.17 -11.78 -0.39
C ALA A 117 0.90 -13.12 0.27
N GLY A 118 0.10 -13.96 -0.39
CA GLY A 118 -0.19 -15.31 0.06
C GLY A 118 -1.54 -15.83 -0.44
N SER A 119 -2.08 -16.79 0.29
CA SER A 119 -3.45 -17.28 0.13
C SER A 119 -4.48 -16.17 0.37
N PRO A 120 -5.73 -16.33 -0.10
CA PRO A 120 -6.78 -15.35 0.15
C PRO A 120 -7.04 -15.09 1.64
N ASP A 121 -6.91 -16.12 2.49
CA ASP A 121 -7.08 -16.00 3.94
C ASP A 121 -5.93 -15.20 4.56
N THR A 122 -4.69 -15.55 4.24
CA THR A 122 -3.50 -14.83 4.71
C THR A 122 -3.55 -13.36 4.31
N VAL A 123 -3.92 -13.07 3.06
CA VAL A 123 -4.00 -11.70 2.56
C VAL A 123 -5.11 -10.91 3.27
N ALA A 124 -6.29 -11.51 3.48
CA ALA A 124 -7.38 -10.86 4.20
C ALA A 124 -7.00 -10.54 5.65
N GLU A 125 -6.39 -11.49 6.36
CA GLU A 125 -5.91 -11.31 7.73
C GLU A 125 -4.91 -10.14 7.79
N LYS A 126 -3.89 -10.15 6.93
CA LYS A 126 -2.84 -9.11 6.92
C LYS A 126 -3.34 -7.74 6.50
N LEU A 127 -4.31 -7.65 5.60
CA LEU A 127 -4.95 -6.38 5.25
C LEU A 127 -5.80 -5.85 6.41
N ASN A 128 -6.49 -6.73 7.13
CA ASN A 128 -7.26 -6.35 8.30
C ASN A 128 -6.35 -5.87 9.45
N GLU A 129 -5.25 -6.58 9.71
CA GLU A 129 -4.21 -6.14 10.65
C GLU A 129 -3.69 -4.74 10.27
N ALA A 130 -3.32 -4.53 9.00
CA ALA A 130 -2.83 -3.24 8.54
C ALA A 130 -3.89 -2.13 8.66
N ALA A 131 -5.16 -2.43 8.37
CA ALA A 131 -6.26 -1.47 8.51
C ALA A 131 -6.45 -1.05 9.97
N GLN A 132 -6.44 -2.01 10.89
CA GLN A 132 -6.61 -1.77 12.33
C GLN A 132 -5.40 -1.05 12.94
N GLU A 133 -4.18 -1.49 12.64
CA GLU A 133 -2.96 -0.90 13.20
C GLU A 133 -2.76 0.57 12.77
N LEU A 134 -3.19 0.90 11.55
CA LEU A 134 -3.12 2.26 11.01
C LEU A 134 -4.39 3.07 11.29
N HIS A 135 -5.43 2.43 11.80
CA HIS A 135 -6.77 2.99 11.97
C HIS A 135 -7.32 3.60 10.66
N VAL A 136 -7.26 2.84 9.55
CA VAL A 136 -7.68 3.31 8.21
C VAL A 136 -8.86 2.50 7.67
N GLY A 137 -9.80 3.18 7.03
CA GLY A 137 -10.97 2.58 6.40
C GLY A 137 -10.80 2.37 4.90
N ASN A 138 -9.85 3.08 4.27
CA ASN A 138 -9.58 2.98 2.84
C ASN A 138 -8.22 2.34 2.55
N ILE A 139 -8.22 1.27 1.76
CA ILE A 139 -6.98 0.65 1.24
C ILE A 139 -6.91 0.89 -0.27
N VAL A 140 -5.85 1.55 -0.72
CA VAL A 140 -5.56 1.72 -2.15
C VAL A 140 -4.73 0.53 -2.61
N LEU A 141 -5.34 -0.31 -3.43
CA LEU A 141 -4.72 -1.55 -3.88
C LEU A 141 -3.74 -1.29 -5.02
N ILE A 142 -2.55 -1.90 -4.91
CA ILE A 142 -1.57 -1.96 -5.98
C ILE A 142 -1.38 -3.45 -6.30
N ASN A 143 -2.16 -3.96 -7.25
CA ASN A 143 -2.17 -5.39 -7.63
C ASN A 143 -1.18 -5.74 -8.75
N GLN A 144 -0.49 -4.75 -9.32
CA GLN A 144 0.57 -4.95 -10.29
C GLN A 144 1.91 -4.53 -9.69
N VAL A 145 2.88 -5.45 -9.67
CA VAL A 145 4.24 -5.16 -9.21
C VAL A 145 5.26 -5.46 -10.30
N GLY A 146 6.20 -4.53 -10.49
CA GLY A 146 7.39 -4.73 -11.33
C GLY A 146 7.08 -5.23 -12.73
N SER A 147 7.67 -6.38 -13.09
CA SER A 147 7.60 -6.99 -14.42
C SER A 147 6.42 -7.95 -14.60
N MET A 148 5.40 -7.92 -13.72
CA MET A 148 4.26 -8.84 -13.79
C MET A 148 3.61 -8.87 -15.18
N PRO A 149 3.42 -10.06 -15.80
CA PRO A 149 2.68 -10.20 -17.03
C PRO A 149 1.18 -9.96 -16.80
N ARG A 150 0.45 -9.66 -17.88
CA ARG A 150 -0.98 -9.33 -17.83
C ARG A 150 -1.80 -10.46 -17.23
N GLU A 151 -1.51 -11.71 -17.57
CA GLU A 151 -2.24 -12.89 -17.14
C GLU A 151 -2.17 -13.05 -15.62
N LEU A 152 -0.99 -12.81 -15.05
CA LEU A 152 -0.77 -12.88 -13.61
C LEU A 152 -1.46 -11.71 -12.87
N LEU A 153 -1.48 -10.52 -13.47
CA LEU A 153 -2.25 -9.39 -12.96
C LEU A 153 -3.75 -9.71 -12.93
N MET A 154 -4.29 -10.26 -14.01
CA MET A 154 -5.71 -10.63 -14.08
C MET A 154 -6.07 -11.71 -13.06
N LYS A 155 -5.22 -12.73 -12.87
CA LYS A 155 -5.36 -13.73 -11.81
C LYS A 155 -5.42 -13.06 -10.43
N ASN A 156 -4.44 -12.21 -10.12
CA ASN A 156 -4.37 -11.50 -8.83
C ASN A 156 -5.64 -10.67 -8.56
N LEU A 157 -6.09 -9.90 -9.55
CA LEU A 157 -7.29 -9.08 -9.44
C LEU A 157 -8.55 -9.92 -9.21
N GLN A 158 -8.71 -11.02 -9.95
CA GLN A 158 -9.86 -11.89 -9.83
C GLN A 158 -9.92 -12.54 -8.45
N MET A 159 -8.83 -13.18 -8.00
CA MET A 159 -8.77 -13.82 -6.68
C MET A 159 -8.97 -12.80 -5.56
N PHE A 160 -8.37 -11.61 -5.67
CA PHE A 160 -8.60 -10.54 -4.70
C PHE A 160 -10.09 -10.16 -4.62
N ALA A 161 -10.74 -9.91 -5.77
CA ALA A 161 -12.13 -9.48 -5.82
C ALA A 161 -13.11 -10.55 -5.33
N GLU A 162 -12.89 -11.81 -5.69
CA GLU A 162 -13.79 -12.92 -5.39
C GLU A 162 -13.57 -13.50 -3.98
N GLU A 163 -12.33 -13.56 -3.49
CA GLU A 163 -11.99 -14.33 -2.30
C GLU A 163 -11.47 -13.50 -1.11
N VAL A 164 -10.89 -12.33 -1.35
CA VAL A 164 -10.33 -11.47 -0.29
C VAL A 164 -11.29 -10.35 0.05
N MET A 165 -11.74 -9.58 -0.95
CA MET A 165 -12.57 -8.39 -0.76
C MET A 165 -13.83 -8.65 0.08
N PRO A 166 -14.58 -9.77 -0.08
CA PRO A 166 -15.75 -10.03 0.74
C PRO A 166 -15.43 -10.17 2.24
N LYS A 167 -14.24 -10.65 2.60
CA LYS A 167 -13.79 -10.86 3.99
C LYS A 167 -13.43 -9.55 4.71
N LEU A 168 -13.27 -8.45 3.97
CA LEU A 168 -12.84 -7.14 4.48
C LEU A 168 -14.00 -6.13 4.61
N ARG A 169 -15.22 -6.47 4.18
CA ARG A 169 -16.34 -5.52 4.16
C ARG A 169 -16.77 -5.06 5.56
N ASP A 170 -16.59 -5.93 6.55
CA ASP A 170 -17.05 -5.69 7.93
C ASP A 170 -15.90 -5.30 8.87
N THR A 171 -14.84 -4.66 8.37
CA THR A 171 -13.72 -4.22 9.22
C THR A 171 -14.12 -3.07 10.17
N TRP A 172 -14.99 -2.17 9.72
CA TRP A 172 -15.40 -0.97 10.47
C TRP A 172 -16.94 -0.77 10.47
N PRO A 173 -17.74 -1.77 10.90
CA PRO A 173 -19.20 -1.75 10.76
C PRO A 173 -19.87 -0.64 11.56
N GLN A 174 -19.17 -0.06 12.55
CA GLN A 174 -19.65 1.01 13.39
C GLN A 174 -19.47 2.41 12.80
N TYR A 175 -18.73 2.55 11.69
CA TYR A 175 -18.42 3.84 11.08
C TYR A 175 -19.12 4.00 9.73
N ASP A 176 -19.65 5.21 9.48
CA ASP A 176 -20.24 5.56 8.19
C ASP A 176 -19.14 6.05 7.22
N PRO A 177 -18.93 5.39 6.06
CA PRO A 177 -17.94 5.85 5.08
C PRO A 177 -18.42 7.03 4.21
N SER A 178 -19.72 7.41 4.24
CA SER A 178 -20.32 8.30 3.24
C SER A 178 -19.62 9.64 3.08
N ASP A 179 -19.19 10.24 4.18
CA ASP A 179 -18.56 11.57 4.20
C ASP A 179 -17.17 11.58 3.56
N TYR A 180 -16.55 10.40 3.45
CA TYR A 180 -15.21 10.20 2.89
C TYR A 180 -15.22 9.48 1.55
N TRP A 181 -16.40 9.05 1.09
CA TRP A 181 -16.57 8.54 -0.25
C TRP A 181 -16.84 9.69 -1.23
N PRO A 182 -16.23 9.68 -2.43
CA PRO A 182 -16.55 10.70 -3.43
C PRO A 182 -18.04 10.72 -3.75
N SER A 183 -18.69 11.88 -3.60
CA SER A 183 -20.10 12.09 -3.92
C SER A 183 -20.26 12.91 -5.21
N GLY A 184 -21.46 12.87 -5.80
CA GLY A 184 -21.79 13.65 -7.00
C GLY A 184 -21.44 13.00 -8.34
N PHE A 185 -21.06 11.71 -8.35
CA PHE A 185 -21.00 10.92 -9.57
C PHE A 185 -22.41 10.43 -9.93
N ALA A 186 -22.74 10.43 -11.22
CA ALA A 186 -24.01 9.86 -11.68
C ALA A 186 -24.02 8.34 -11.43
N ASP A 187 -25.16 7.80 -10.96
CA ASP A 187 -25.36 6.36 -10.73
C ASP A 187 -25.09 5.52 -12.00
N SER A 188 -25.18 6.15 -13.17
CA SER A 188 -24.78 5.60 -14.46
C SER A 188 -23.57 6.34 -15.02
N TYR A 189 -22.44 5.65 -15.13
CA TYR A 189 -21.33 6.09 -15.97
C TYR A 189 -21.69 5.85 -17.43
N SER A 190 -21.80 6.90 -18.26
CA SER A 190 -21.83 6.70 -19.71
C SER A 190 -20.41 6.35 -20.15
N THR A 191 -20.17 5.10 -20.52
CA THR A 191 -18.96 4.73 -21.25
C THR A 191 -18.81 5.68 -22.44
N PRO A 192 -17.67 6.39 -22.59
CA PRO A 192 -17.40 7.11 -23.82
C PRO A 192 -17.56 6.15 -24.99
N ASP A 193 -18.21 6.59 -26.07
CA ASP A 193 -18.35 5.79 -27.29
C ASP A 193 -16.97 5.24 -27.67
N SER A 194 -16.87 3.91 -27.78
CA SER A 194 -15.64 3.26 -28.22
C SER A 194 -15.13 3.96 -29.48
N PRO A 195 -13.88 4.45 -29.52
CA PRO A 195 -13.35 5.06 -30.74
C PRO A 195 -13.54 4.05 -31.86
N LYS A 196 -14.21 4.47 -32.94
CA LYS A 196 -14.35 3.65 -34.14
C LYS A 196 -12.96 3.20 -34.55
N SER A 197 -12.78 1.89 -34.73
CA SER A 197 -11.56 1.34 -35.27
C SER A 197 -11.21 2.07 -36.57
N THR A 198 -10.12 2.84 -36.56
CA THR A 198 -9.43 3.30 -37.78
C THR A 198 -8.45 2.24 -38.21
#